data_AF-A0A7C5M4M2-F1
#
_entry.id   AF-A0A7C5M4M2-F1
#
_cell.length_a   1.000
_cell.length_b   1.000
_cell.length_c   1.000
_cell.angle_alpha   90.00
_cell.angle_beta   90.00
_cell.angle_gamma   90.00
#
_symmetry.space_group_name_H-M   'P 1'
#
loop_
_entity.id
_entity.type
_entity.pdbx_description
1 polymer ?
#
loop_
_entity_poly.entity_id
_entity_poly.type
_entity_poly.pdbx_seq_one_letter_code
_entity_poly.pdbx_strand_id
1 'polypeptide(L)'
;MRKKSILVVAWAIAMVQPPLAAQQANAQARAHERAERVKSITEQLKIRSAEDYQRYTPQFRDKLTDEVRQLLKAQVLDSLAERESDVSLLREQLKTFLADPIWPEHSGAPYVIEATLVGVPVKVAAFELIRGGAGAPETKIFIQGFRKVGANWEFASETGDDLDGHGLFLMELKSPRANELWLLAYGVKTGSNILSLRMRVYAFDGERFTTLLSPPDRPYGQVQVEGDQIVVRSVAYDANKRRRTERYWLSMSGVFLLTSTLDGE
;
A
#
# COMPACT_ATOMS: atom_id res chain seq x y z
N MET A 1 40.20 43.56 49.44
CA MET A 1 39.17 43.30 48.40
C MET A 1 38.93 41.79 48.30
N ARG A 2 37.79 41.29 48.81
CA ARG A 2 37.43 39.85 48.77
C ARG A 2 36.72 39.55 47.43
N LYS A 3 37.34 38.72 46.58
CA LYS A 3 36.67 38.17 45.38
C LYS A 3 35.70 37.07 45.81
N LYS A 4 34.41 37.26 45.56
CA LYS A 4 33.37 36.24 45.73
C LYS A 4 33.36 35.36 44.47
N SER A 5 33.66 34.08 44.64
CA SER A 5 33.45 33.07 43.59
C SER A 5 31.96 32.70 43.57
N ILE A 6 31.29 32.95 42.44
CA ILE A 6 29.92 32.51 42.18
C ILE A 6 30.02 31.10 41.61
N LEU A 7 29.57 30.11 42.38
CA LEU A 7 29.40 28.74 41.91
C LEU A 7 28.10 28.69 41.10
N VAL A 8 28.20 28.52 39.78
CA VAL A 8 27.05 28.23 38.93
C VAL A 8 26.81 26.71 39.01
N VAL A 9 25.75 26.31 39.70
CA VAL A 9 25.30 24.92 39.76
C VAL A 9 24.49 24.65 38.49
N ALA A 10 25.10 23.98 37.51
CA ALA A 10 24.41 23.46 36.34
C ALA A 10 23.57 22.25 36.75
N TRP A 11 22.25 22.40 36.74
CA TRP A 11 21.31 21.28 36.87
C TRP A 11 21.28 20.50 35.56
N ALA A 12 21.98 19.37 35.51
CA ALA A 12 21.80 18.39 34.45
C ALA A 12 20.46 17.68 34.64
N ILE A 13 19.46 18.03 33.84
CA ILE A 13 18.24 17.22 33.71
C ILE A 13 18.65 15.96 32.93
N ALA A 14 18.89 14.87 33.65
CA ALA A 14 18.98 13.55 33.03
C ALA A 14 17.62 13.24 32.40
N MET A 15 17.56 13.16 31.07
CA MET A 15 16.40 12.60 30.39
C MET A 15 16.34 11.11 30.75
N VAL A 16 15.57 10.77 31.77
CA VAL A 16 15.30 9.38 32.14
C VAL A 16 14.48 8.78 31.00
N GLN A 17 15.13 8.00 30.14
CA GLN A 17 14.40 7.20 29.17
C GLN A 17 13.54 6.18 29.94
N PRO A 18 12.24 6.06 29.61
CA PRO A 18 11.39 5.08 30.27
C PRO A 18 11.97 3.67 30.04
N PRO A 19 11.84 2.77 31.03
CA PRO A 19 12.29 1.39 30.88
C PRO A 19 11.62 0.73 29.66
N LEU A 20 12.32 -0.22 29.03
CA LEU A 20 11.90 -0.88 27.78
C LEU A 20 10.44 -1.41 27.85
N ALA A 21 10.03 -1.96 29.00
CA ALA A 21 8.67 -2.44 29.22
C ALA A 21 7.61 -1.32 29.18
N ALA A 22 7.92 -0.13 29.70
CA ALA A 22 7.03 1.03 29.64
C ALA A 22 6.96 1.62 28.22
N GLN A 23 8.06 1.58 27.46
CA GLN A 23 8.07 1.95 26.05
C GLN A 23 7.17 1.01 25.23
N GLN A 24 7.27 -0.29 25.45
CA GLN A 24 6.44 -1.31 24.80
C GLN A 24 4.95 -1.19 25.18
N ALA A 25 4.63 -0.93 26.44
CA ALA A 25 3.25 -0.71 26.87
C ALA A 25 2.63 0.53 26.22
N ASN A 26 3.37 1.64 26.16
CA ASN A 26 2.93 2.88 25.51
C ASN A 26 2.73 2.70 23.99
N ALA A 27 3.62 1.94 23.34
CA ALA A 27 3.50 1.55 21.95
C ALA A 27 2.22 0.76 21.66
N GLN A 28 1.96 -0.28 22.46
CA GLN A 28 0.76 -1.10 22.33
C GLN A 28 -0.52 -0.29 22.56
N ALA A 29 -0.53 0.60 23.56
CA ALA A 29 -1.67 1.48 23.83
C ALA A 29 -1.96 2.41 22.64
N ARG A 30 -0.92 3.04 22.06
CA ARG A 30 -1.06 3.87 20.85
C ARG A 30 -1.57 3.07 19.65
N ALA A 31 -1.06 1.86 19.46
CA ALA A 31 -1.52 0.99 18.37
C ALA A 31 -3.01 0.62 18.53
N HIS A 32 -3.44 0.31 19.75
CA HIS A 32 -4.84 0.02 20.05
C HIS A 32 -5.76 1.23 19.81
N GLU A 33 -5.37 2.42 20.29
CA GLU A 33 -6.14 3.65 20.06
C GLU A 33 -6.28 3.96 18.56
N ARG A 34 -5.19 3.79 17.79
CA ARG A 34 -5.24 3.95 16.33
C ARG A 34 -6.15 2.92 15.67
N ALA A 35 -6.14 1.68 16.13
CA ALA A 35 -6.98 0.63 15.56
C ALA A 35 -8.46 0.95 15.74
N GLU A 36 -8.86 1.37 16.95
CA GLU A 36 -10.22 1.81 17.23
C GLU A 36 -10.59 3.06 16.42
N ARG A 37 -9.64 4.01 16.24
CA ARG A 37 -9.88 5.20 15.42
C ARG A 37 -10.08 4.84 13.94
N VAL A 38 -9.24 4.00 13.35
CA VAL A 38 -9.38 3.55 11.96
C VAL A 38 -10.68 2.78 11.77
N LYS A 39 -11.03 1.89 12.70
CA LYS A 39 -12.32 1.18 12.70
C LYS A 39 -13.50 2.13 12.75
N SER A 40 -13.47 3.14 13.62
CA SER A 40 -14.52 4.16 13.70
C SER A 40 -14.66 4.96 12.40
N ILE A 41 -13.55 5.35 11.77
CA ILE A 41 -13.58 6.12 10.52
C ILE A 41 -14.06 5.26 9.35
N THR A 42 -13.57 4.02 9.24
CA THR A 42 -13.98 3.09 8.18
C THR A 42 -15.47 2.77 8.26
N GLU A 43 -16.05 2.68 9.46
CA GLU A 43 -17.51 2.55 9.63
C GLU A 43 -18.27 3.82 9.19
N GLN A 44 -17.74 5.01 9.46
CA GLN A 44 -18.34 6.28 8.99
C GLN A 44 -18.27 6.45 7.47
N LEU A 45 -17.30 5.81 6.83
CA LEU A 45 -17.13 5.78 5.38
C LEU A 45 -18.09 4.79 4.69
N LYS A 46 -18.87 4.01 5.42
CA LYS A 46 -19.89 3.11 4.87
C LYS A 46 -21.24 3.82 4.79
N ILE A 47 -21.93 3.68 3.66
CA ILE A 47 -23.30 4.20 3.49
C ILE A 47 -24.28 3.08 3.82
N ARG A 48 -25.01 3.20 4.95
CA ARG A 48 -26.01 2.22 5.40
C ARG A 48 -27.42 2.80 5.54
N SER A 49 -27.53 4.12 5.54
CA SER A 49 -28.78 4.86 5.71
C SER A 49 -28.85 6.06 4.77
N ALA A 50 -30.04 6.68 4.68
CA ALA A 50 -30.22 7.93 3.95
C ALA A 50 -29.42 9.10 4.57
N GLU A 51 -29.26 9.11 5.90
CA GLU A 51 -28.45 10.10 6.61
C GLU A 51 -26.96 9.97 6.26
N ASP A 52 -26.45 8.73 6.20
CA ASP A 52 -25.06 8.49 5.77
C ASP A 52 -24.85 8.99 4.34
N TYR A 53 -25.81 8.72 3.45
CA TYR A 53 -25.74 9.17 2.06
C TYR A 53 -25.70 10.70 1.96
N GLN A 54 -26.50 11.43 2.75
CA GLN A 54 -26.48 12.89 2.78
C GLN A 54 -25.15 13.45 3.31
N ARG A 55 -24.54 12.79 4.29
CA ARG A 55 -23.22 13.16 4.84
C ARG A 55 -22.06 12.82 3.91
N TYR A 56 -22.21 11.80 3.06
CA TYR A 56 -21.15 11.25 2.20
C TYR A 56 -20.84 12.15 0.99
N THR A 57 -20.27 13.32 1.26
CA THR A 57 -19.76 14.25 0.26
C THR A 57 -18.31 13.93 -0.11
N PRO A 58 -17.80 14.37 -1.28
CA PRO A 58 -16.40 14.20 -1.63
C PRO A 58 -15.44 14.72 -0.55
N GLN A 59 -15.71 15.91 0.01
CA GLN A 59 -14.88 16.52 1.05
C GLN A 59 -14.88 15.69 2.34
N PHE A 60 -16.05 15.20 2.78
CA PHE A 60 -16.16 14.35 3.96
C PHE A 60 -15.36 13.05 3.78
N ARG A 61 -15.60 12.39 2.64
CA ARG A 61 -14.99 11.12 2.28
C ARG A 61 -13.48 11.23 2.16
N ASP A 62 -12.97 12.24 1.45
CA ASP A 62 -11.54 12.39 1.18
C ASP A 62 -10.79 12.82 2.46
N LYS A 63 -11.38 13.68 3.30
CA LYS A 63 -10.83 14.00 4.63
C LYS A 63 -10.65 12.74 5.50
N LEU A 64 -11.69 11.91 5.61
CA LEU A 64 -11.64 10.70 6.43
C LEU A 64 -10.71 9.64 5.84
N THR A 65 -10.65 9.54 4.51
CA THR A 65 -9.70 8.68 3.80
C THR A 65 -8.25 9.09 4.09
N ASP A 66 -7.97 10.39 4.07
CA ASP A 66 -6.66 10.93 4.41
C ASP A 66 -6.30 10.66 5.87
N GLU A 67 -7.25 10.80 6.79
CA GLU A 67 -7.03 10.48 8.20
C GLU A 67 -6.64 9.00 8.40
N VAL A 68 -7.36 8.07 7.77
CA VAL A 68 -7.01 6.64 7.79
C VAL A 68 -5.62 6.41 7.19
N ARG A 69 -5.31 7.02 6.04
CA ARG A 69 -4.00 6.93 5.39
C ARG A 69 -2.87 7.36 6.34
N GLN A 70 -3.03 8.50 7.04
CA GLN A 70 -2.02 8.98 7.98
C GLN A 70 -1.87 8.07 9.20
N LEU A 71 -2.98 7.57 9.75
CA LEU A 71 -2.97 6.65 10.89
C LEU A 71 -2.27 5.33 10.56
N LEU A 72 -2.57 4.75 9.40
CA LEU A 72 -1.93 3.52 8.92
C LEU A 72 -0.44 3.73 8.63
N LYS A 73 -0.07 4.84 7.99
CA LYS A 73 1.35 5.19 7.78
C LYS A 73 2.11 5.30 9.11
N ALA A 74 1.54 6.00 10.09
CA ALA A 74 2.14 6.13 11.41
C ALA A 74 2.25 4.77 12.11
N GLN A 75 1.24 3.91 11.97
CA GLN A 75 1.26 2.55 12.52
C GLN A 75 2.39 1.72 11.92
N VAL A 76 2.58 1.77 10.59
CA VAL A 76 3.69 1.09 9.94
C VAL A 76 5.03 1.57 10.50
N LEU A 77 5.24 2.89 10.60
CA LEU A 77 6.48 3.46 11.11
C LEU A 77 6.79 3.03 12.55
N ASP A 78 5.80 3.08 13.45
CA ASP A 78 5.98 2.63 14.84
C ASP A 78 6.30 1.13 14.90
N SER A 79 5.58 0.29 14.14
CA SER A 79 5.85 -1.15 14.06
C SER A 79 7.27 -1.44 13.55
N LEU A 80 7.75 -0.66 12.58
CA LEU A 80 9.11 -0.77 12.04
C LEU A 80 10.19 -0.33 13.04
N ALA A 81 9.92 0.70 13.84
CA ALA A 81 10.83 1.19 14.87
C ALA A 81 10.97 0.21 16.06
N GLU A 82 9.89 -0.50 16.43
CA GLU A 82 9.88 -1.35 17.61
C GLU A 82 10.49 -2.74 17.41
N ARG A 83 10.32 -3.32 16.22
CA ARG A 83 10.59 -4.75 16.00
C ARG A 83 11.49 -5.07 14.81
N GLU A 84 12.00 -4.06 14.12
CA GLU A 84 12.83 -4.08 12.90
C GLU A 84 12.44 -5.03 11.75
N SER A 85 11.81 -6.20 11.91
CA SER A 85 11.73 -7.18 10.83
C SER A 85 10.90 -8.42 11.19
N ASP A 86 9.58 -8.27 11.33
CA ASP A 86 8.70 -9.36 10.91
C ASP A 86 7.61 -8.82 9.98
N VAL A 87 7.81 -9.04 8.69
CA VAL A 87 6.87 -8.70 7.62
C VAL A 87 5.51 -9.37 7.82
N SER A 88 5.49 -10.58 8.35
CA SER A 88 4.25 -11.32 8.63
C SER A 88 3.49 -10.65 9.76
N LEU A 89 4.17 -10.27 10.85
CA LEU A 89 3.53 -9.57 11.96
C LEU A 89 3.00 -8.20 11.54
N LEU A 90 3.75 -7.42 10.74
CA LEU A 90 3.28 -6.14 10.22
C LEU A 90 2.05 -6.34 9.31
N ARG A 91 2.05 -7.37 8.47
CA ARG A 91 0.91 -7.70 7.60
C ARG A 91 -0.33 -8.07 8.43
N GLU A 92 -0.18 -8.93 9.43
CA GLU A 92 -1.28 -9.31 10.32
C GLU A 92 -1.80 -8.12 11.13
N GLN A 93 -0.91 -7.22 11.58
CA GLN A 93 -1.32 -5.97 12.21
C GLN A 93 -2.18 -5.14 11.25
N LEU A 94 -1.72 -4.91 10.02
CA LEU A 94 -2.49 -4.14 9.02
C LEU A 94 -3.86 -4.75 8.76
N LYS A 95 -3.99 -6.09 8.75
CA LYS A 95 -5.30 -6.76 8.64
C LYS A 95 -6.25 -6.40 9.77
N THR A 96 -5.78 -6.12 10.98
CA THR A 96 -6.68 -5.71 12.08
C THR A 96 -7.27 -4.32 11.90
N PHE A 97 -6.63 -3.45 11.10
CA PHE A 97 -7.13 -2.10 10.81
C PHE A 97 -8.07 -2.07 9.61
N LEU A 98 -7.96 -3.05 8.71
CA LEU A 98 -8.68 -3.12 7.46
C LEU A 98 -9.77 -4.19 7.59
N ALA A 99 -10.96 -3.92 7.06
CA ALA A 99 -11.95 -4.98 6.99
C ALA A 99 -11.46 -6.08 6.01
N ASP A 100 -11.90 -7.33 6.24
CA ASP A 100 -11.70 -8.37 5.24
C ASP A 100 -12.22 -7.89 3.88
N PRO A 101 -11.52 -8.18 2.78
CA PRO A 101 -11.98 -7.80 1.46
C PRO A 101 -13.36 -8.41 1.23
N ILE A 102 -14.32 -7.58 0.82
CA ILE A 102 -15.69 -8.01 0.52
C ILE A 102 -15.67 -9.07 -0.60
N TRP A 103 -14.66 -9.00 -1.47
CA TRP A 103 -14.40 -9.91 -2.57
C TRP A 103 -12.95 -10.40 -2.52
N PRO A 104 -12.67 -11.50 -1.79
CA PRO A 104 -11.32 -12.06 -1.69
C PRO A 104 -10.76 -12.53 -3.04
N GLU A 105 -11.62 -12.83 -4.01
CA GLU A 105 -11.25 -13.11 -5.40
C GLU A 105 -10.79 -11.87 -6.18
N HIS A 106 -10.97 -10.67 -5.61
CA HIS A 106 -10.70 -9.38 -6.26
C HIS A 106 -9.67 -8.53 -5.52
N SER A 107 -9.32 -8.91 -4.29
CA SER A 107 -8.26 -8.28 -3.50
C SER A 107 -7.62 -9.27 -2.53
N GLY A 108 -6.30 -9.18 -2.37
CA GLY A 108 -5.55 -9.93 -1.35
C GLY A 108 -4.81 -9.03 -0.35
N ALA A 109 -5.13 -7.73 -0.34
CA ALA A 109 -4.53 -6.76 0.58
C ALA A 109 -4.88 -7.07 2.05
N PRO A 110 -4.02 -6.73 3.02
CA PRO A 110 -2.78 -5.96 2.88
C PRO A 110 -1.56 -6.81 2.49
N TYR A 111 -0.59 -6.15 1.85
CA TYR A 111 0.73 -6.69 1.50
C TYR A 111 1.83 -5.94 2.23
N VAL A 112 2.90 -6.67 2.52
CA VAL A 112 4.17 -6.10 2.98
C VAL A 112 5.26 -6.88 2.27
N ILE A 113 6.14 -6.16 1.58
CA ILE A 113 7.31 -6.68 0.85
C ILE A 113 8.55 -6.03 1.45
N GLU A 114 9.59 -6.82 1.67
CA GLU A 114 10.89 -6.35 2.13
C GLU A 114 11.94 -6.56 1.04
N ALA A 115 12.87 -5.61 0.92
CA ALA A 115 14.00 -5.72 0.02
C ALA A 115 15.20 -4.96 0.60
N THR A 116 16.36 -5.12 -0.05
CA THR A 116 17.56 -4.33 0.23
C THR A 116 18.05 -3.74 -1.08
N LEU A 117 18.03 -2.42 -1.21
CA LEU A 117 18.43 -1.70 -2.41
C LEU A 117 19.80 -1.06 -2.19
N VAL A 118 20.82 -1.54 -2.88
CA VAL A 118 22.21 -1.05 -2.76
C VAL A 118 22.67 -0.99 -1.27
N GLY A 119 22.31 -2.00 -0.48
CA GLY A 119 22.65 -2.08 0.94
C GLY A 119 21.73 -1.32 1.89
N VAL A 120 20.72 -0.61 1.38
CA VAL A 120 19.70 0.08 2.20
C VAL A 120 18.46 -0.81 2.34
N PRO A 121 18.09 -1.23 3.57
CA PRO A 121 16.83 -1.93 3.81
C PRO A 121 15.63 -1.04 3.45
N VAL A 122 14.71 -1.62 2.69
CA VAL A 122 13.45 -0.98 2.31
C VAL A 122 12.27 -1.91 2.55
N LYS A 123 11.11 -1.33 2.79
CA LYS A 123 9.85 -2.06 2.88
C LYS A 123 8.77 -1.33 2.11
N VAL A 124 7.90 -2.09 1.46
CA VAL A 124 6.70 -1.57 0.82
C VAL A 124 5.49 -2.18 1.50
N ALA A 125 4.60 -1.34 2.01
CA ALA A 125 3.30 -1.75 2.53
C ALA A 125 2.21 -1.31 1.56
N ALA A 126 1.29 -2.20 1.24
CA ALA A 126 0.20 -1.93 0.31
C ALA A 126 -1.12 -2.37 0.91
N PHE A 127 -2.12 -1.50 0.84
CA PHE A 127 -3.43 -1.75 1.42
C PHE A 127 -4.55 -1.08 0.64
N GLU A 128 -5.75 -1.60 0.85
CA GLU A 128 -6.99 -1.11 0.26
C GLU A 128 -7.93 -0.60 1.35
N LEU A 129 -8.54 0.55 1.13
CA LEU A 129 -9.61 1.08 1.94
C LEU A 129 -10.93 1.01 1.16
N ILE A 130 -11.88 0.23 1.68
CA ILE A 130 -13.23 0.13 1.13
C ILE A 130 -14.12 1.20 1.76
N ARG A 131 -14.84 1.96 0.93
CA ARG A 131 -15.77 3.02 1.32
C ARG A 131 -17.02 3.01 0.45
N GLY A 132 -18.01 3.81 0.80
CA GLY A 132 -19.27 3.92 0.05
C GLY A 132 -20.34 2.93 0.51
N GLY A 133 -21.37 2.74 -0.33
CA GLY A 133 -22.51 1.87 -0.04
C GLY A 133 -22.32 0.47 -0.60
N ALA A 134 -23.03 -0.53 -0.06
CA ALA A 134 -22.93 -1.92 -0.53
C ALA A 134 -23.25 -2.08 -2.03
N GLY A 135 -24.17 -1.28 -2.58
CA GLY A 135 -24.53 -1.29 -4.00
C GLY A 135 -23.59 -0.49 -4.91
N ALA A 136 -22.73 0.36 -4.35
CA ALA A 136 -21.75 1.15 -5.08
C ALA A 136 -20.50 1.36 -4.21
N PRO A 137 -19.74 0.28 -3.92
CA PRO A 137 -18.54 0.39 -3.13
C PRO A 137 -17.44 1.03 -3.98
N GLU A 138 -16.63 1.82 -3.30
CA GLU A 138 -15.47 2.48 -3.85
C GLU A 138 -14.25 2.03 -3.05
N THR A 139 -13.13 1.87 -3.74
CA THR A 139 -11.89 1.39 -3.13
C THR A 139 -10.82 2.46 -3.34
N LYS A 140 -10.02 2.67 -2.30
CA LYS A 140 -8.83 3.54 -2.33
C LYS A 140 -7.60 2.71 -2.08
N ILE A 141 -6.61 2.83 -2.96
CA ILE A 141 -5.40 2.02 -2.92
C ILE A 141 -4.24 2.88 -2.43
N PHE A 142 -3.45 2.32 -1.52
CA PHE A 142 -2.22 2.94 -1.04
C PHE A 142 -1.08 1.95 -1.14
N ILE A 143 0.00 2.34 -1.80
CA ILE A 143 1.25 1.59 -1.87
C ILE A 143 2.34 2.53 -1.33
N GLN A 144 2.79 2.27 -0.11
CA GLN A 144 3.70 3.13 0.64
C GLN A 144 5.09 2.51 0.73
N GLY A 145 6.10 3.28 0.37
CA GLY A 145 7.51 2.90 0.43
C GLY A 145 8.17 3.50 1.66
N PHE A 146 8.93 2.67 2.37
CA PHE A 146 9.68 3.01 3.57
C PHE A 146 11.13 2.60 3.40
N ARG A 147 12.04 3.40 3.93
CA ARG A 147 13.48 3.13 3.88
C ARG A 147 14.10 3.27 5.26
N LYS A 148 15.21 2.57 5.49
CA LYS A 148 16.01 2.74 6.70
C LYS A 148 17.11 3.80 6.46
N VAL A 149 17.11 4.87 7.27
CA VAL A 149 18.14 5.92 7.28
C VAL A 149 18.83 5.90 8.65
N GLY A 150 20.07 5.43 8.67
CA GLY A 150 20.77 5.15 9.93
C GLY A 150 20.02 4.11 10.76
N ALA A 151 19.62 4.47 11.97
CA ALA A 151 18.85 3.60 12.87
C ALA A 151 17.33 3.74 12.71
N ASN A 152 16.84 4.69 11.91
CA ASN A 152 15.42 5.03 11.85
C ASN A 152 14.79 4.57 10.53
N TRP A 153 13.51 4.22 10.60
CA TRP A 153 12.68 4.03 9.42
C TRP A 153 11.97 5.34 9.07
N GLU A 154 11.94 5.66 7.79
CA GLU A 154 11.29 6.86 7.25
C GLU A 154 10.32 6.46 6.14
N PHE A 155 9.21 7.19 6.07
CA PHE A 155 8.34 7.17 4.89
C PHE A 155 9.06 7.89 3.74
N ALA A 156 9.17 7.23 2.59
CA ALA A 156 9.86 7.75 1.43
C ALA A 156 8.87 8.33 0.40
N SER A 157 7.90 7.52 -0.04
CA SER A 157 6.91 7.90 -1.05
C SER A 157 5.67 7.01 -1.03
N GLU A 158 4.64 7.40 -1.79
CA GLU A 158 3.39 6.68 -1.95
C GLU A 158 2.94 6.71 -3.42
N THR A 159 2.26 5.64 -3.87
CA THR A 159 1.59 5.51 -5.16
C THR A 159 0.31 4.67 -5.03
N GLY A 160 -0.36 4.38 -6.15
CA GLY A 160 -1.53 3.49 -6.22
C GLY A 160 -2.86 4.19 -6.47
N ASP A 161 -2.91 5.52 -6.49
CA ASP A 161 -4.11 6.32 -6.79
C ASP A 161 -4.70 6.02 -8.18
N ASP A 162 -3.85 5.65 -9.14
CA ASP A 162 -4.26 5.20 -10.46
C ASP A 162 -4.94 3.82 -10.48
N LEU A 163 -4.94 3.08 -9.37
CA LEU A 163 -5.69 1.84 -9.13
C LEU A 163 -7.02 2.06 -8.40
N ASP A 164 -7.35 3.29 -7.99
CA ASP A 164 -8.59 3.57 -7.28
C ASP A 164 -9.84 3.04 -8.01
N GLY A 165 -10.80 2.53 -7.24
CA GLY A 165 -11.99 1.85 -7.74
C GLY A 165 -11.76 0.42 -8.24
N HIS A 166 -10.56 -0.15 -8.01
CA HIS A 166 -10.25 -1.56 -8.24
C HIS A 166 -9.80 -2.21 -6.92
N GLY A 167 -9.87 -3.53 -6.84
CA GLY A 167 -9.21 -4.27 -5.75
C GLY A 167 -7.69 -4.26 -5.89
N LEU A 168 -6.98 -4.85 -4.93
CA LEU A 168 -5.52 -4.86 -4.91
C LEU A 168 -4.93 -6.25 -4.70
N PHE A 169 -4.16 -6.68 -5.68
CA PHE A 169 -3.13 -7.70 -5.59
C PHE A 169 -1.78 -7.06 -5.86
N LEU A 170 -0.77 -7.47 -5.10
CA LEU A 170 0.61 -7.00 -5.27
C LEU A 170 1.54 -8.19 -5.37
N MET A 171 2.41 -8.17 -6.37
CA MET A 171 3.45 -9.17 -6.58
C MET A 171 4.79 -8.49 -6.77
N GLU A 172 5.83 -9.03 -6.12
CA GLU A 172 7.21 -8.66 -6.43
C GLU A 172 7.59 -9.23 -7.80
N LEU A 173 8.22 -8.40 -8.62
CA LEU A 173 8.81 -8.81 -9.90
C LEU A 173 10.32 -8.91 -9.74
N LYS A 174 10.93 -9.81 -10.52
CA LYS A 174 12.40 -9.90 -10.59
C LYS A 174 12.95 -8.66 -11.30
N SER A 175 13.25 -7.63 -10.53
CA SER A 175 13.83 -6.40 -11.05
C SER A 175 15.15 -6.68 -11.75
N PRO A 176 15.34 -6.20 -12.99
CA PRO A 176 16.63 -6.28 -13.67
C PRO A 176 17.64 -5.27 -13.07
N ARG A 177 17.18 -4.29 -12.27
CA ARG A 177 18.03 -3.25 -11.66
C ARG A 177 18.20 -3.47 -10.16
N ALA A 178 19.44 -3.61 -9.71
CA ALA A 178 19.76 -3.89 -8.31
C ALA A 178 19.41 -2.74 -7.32
N ASN A 179 19.17 -1.54 -7.82
CA ASN A 179 18.78 -0.37 -7.04
C ASN A 179 17.26 -0.11 -7.05
N GLU A 180 16.45 -0.99 -7.63
CA GLU A 180 15.00 -0.83 -7.70
C GLU A 180 14.27 -2.10 -7.28
N LEU A 181 13.22 -1.95 -6.47
CA LEU A 181 12.22 -2.99 -6.23
C LEU A 181 11.09 -2.81 -7.24
N TRP A 182 10.85 -3.83 -8.07
CA TRP A 182 9.78 -3.79 -9.08
C TRP A 182 8.54 -4.52 -8.57
N LEU A 183 7.39 -3.89 -8.73
CA LEU A 183 6.11 -4.35 -8.19
C LEU A 183 5.06 -4.35 -9.28
N LEU A 184 4.38 -5.48 -9.44
CA LEU A 184 3.16 -5.59 -10.21
C LEU A 184 1.97 -5.43 -9.27
N ALA A 185 1.21 -4.35 -9.45
CA ALA A 185 -0.04 -4.12 -8.75
C ALA A 185 -1.20 -4.30 -9.74
N TYR A 186 -2.24 -5.04 -9.36
CA TYR A 186 -3.38 -5.27 -10.22
C TYR A 186 -4.64 -5.59 -9.43
N GLY A 187 -5.79 -5.46 -10.07
CA GLY A 187 -7.06 -5.86 -9.49
C GLY A 187 -8.22 -5.56 -10.43
N VAL A 188 -9.39 -6.10 -10.12
CA VAL A 188 -10.58 -5.88 -10.93
C VAL A 188 -11.39 -4.72 -10.40
N LYS A 189 -12.12 -4.06 -11.29
CA LYS A 189 -13.00 -2.93 -10.97
C LYS A 189 -14.07 -3.33 -9.97
N THR A 190 -14.16 -2.57 -8.89
CA THR A 190 -15.14 -2.73 -7.83
C THR A 190 -16.50 -2.16 -8.26
N GLY A 191 -17.59 -2.84 -7.90
CA GLY A 191 -18.95 -2.32 -8.13
C GLY A 191 -19.38 -2.30 -9.61
N SER A 192 -18.77 -3.12 -10.47
CA SER A 192 -19.12 -3.22 -11.89
C SER A 192 -19.54 -4.63 -12.27
N ASN A 193 -20.52 -4.75 -13.19
CA ASN A 193 -20.96 -6.03 -13.75
C ASN A 193 -19.97 -6.63 -14.76
N ILE A 194 -18.94 -5.87 -15.17
CA ILE A 194 -17.87 -6.35 -16.04
C ILE A 194 -16.59 -6.41 -15.21
N LEU A 195 -15.96 -7.59 -15.17
CA LEU A 195 -14.65 -7.79 -14.55
C LEU A 195 -13.59 -7.06 -15.36
N SER A 196 -13.36 -5.79 -15.08
CA SER A 196 -12.36 -4.98 -15.76
C SER A 196 -11.07 -5.01 -14.94
N LEU A 197 -10.07 -5.74 -15.41
CA LEU A 197 -8.76 -5.81 -14.78
C LEU A 197 -7.96 -4.54 -15.08
N ARG A 198 -7.48 -3.88 -14.02
CA ARG A 198 -6.43 -2.87 -14.11
C ARG A 198 -5.12 -3.46 -13.59
N MET A 199 -4.01 -3.11 -14.23
CA MET A 199 -2.67 -3.45 -13.76
C MET A 199 -1.71 -2.28 -13.93
N ARG A 200 -0.70 -2.21 -13.06
CA ARG A 200 0.39 -1.25 -13.08
C ARG A 200 1.68 -1.95 -12.70
N VAL A 201 2.79 -1.51 -13.29
CA VAL A 201 4.12 -1.89 -12.81
C VAL A 201 4.79 -0.64 -12.27
N TYR A 202 5.24 -0.69 -11.02
CA TYR A 202 6.00 0.37 -10.37
C TYR A 202 7.42 -0.10 -10.08
N ALA A 203 8.38 0.82 -10.15
CA ALA A 203 9.70 0.67 -9.56
C ALA A 203 9.80 1.57 -8.34
N PHE A 204 10.35 1.06 -7.25
CA PHE A 204 10.72 1.83 -6.07
C PHE A 204 12.24 1.85 -5.93
N ASP A 205 12.85 3.02 -5.99
CA ASP A 205 14.31 3.20 -5.91
C ASP A 205 14.83 3.39 -4.47
N GLY A 206 13.95 3.26 -3.48
CA GLY A 206 14.23 3.56 -2.08
C GLY A 206 13.82 4.98 -1.66
N GLU A 207 13.60 5.89 -2.62
CA GLU A 207 13.13 7.25 -2.35
C GLU A 207 11.72 7.48 -2.92
N ARG A 208 11.51 7.12 -4.19
CA ARG A 208 10.30 7.41 -4.96
C ARG A 208 9.81 6.20 -5.74
N PHE A 209 8.51 6.17 -5.97
CA PHE A 209 7.90 5.30 -6.96
C PHE A 209 7.97 5.93 -8.36
N THR A 210 8.22 5.09 -9.36
CA THR A 210 8.11 5.42 -10.79
C THR A 210 7.22 4.39 -11.47
N THR A 211 6.21 4.83 -12.21
CA THR A 211 5.38 3.92 -13.02
C THR A 211 6.14 3.50 -14.28
N LEU A 212 6.42 2.19 -14.39
CA LEU A 212 7.09 1.59 -15.54
C LEU A 212 6.11 1.12 -16.62
N LEU A 213 4.90 0.71 -16.22
CA LEU A 213 3.87 0.24 -17.13
C LEU A 213 2.48 0.63 -16.63
N SER A 214 1.67 1.20 -17.52
CA SER A 214 0.27 1.57 -17.28
C SER A 214 -0.56 1.28 -18.52
N PRO A 215 -0.87 0.00 -18.80
CA PRO A 215 -1.71 -0.35 -19.93
C PRO A 215 -3.18 -0.01 -19.63
N PRO A 216 -4.04 0.08 -20.67
CA PRO A 216 -5.47 0.22 -20.48
C PRO A 216 -6.06 -0.99 -19.74
N ASP A 217 -7.25 -0.83 -19.16
CA ASP A 217 -7.93 -1.93 -18.49
C ASP A 217 -8.30 -3.06 -19.47
N ARG A 218 -8.40 -4.29 -18.97
CA ARG A 218 -8.67 -5.50 -19.76
C ARG A 218 -9.94 -6.19 -19.28
N PRO A 219 -10.95 -6.38 -20.14
CA PRO A 219 -12.17 -7.07 -19.75
C PRO A 219 -11.90 -8.57 -19.55
N TYR A 220 -12.42 -9.10 -18.46
CA TYR A 220 -12.21 -10.47 -17.98
C TYR A 220 -10.71 -10.85 -17.94
N GLY A 221 -9.87 -9.88 -17.60
CA GLY A 221 -8.43 -10.04 -17.55
C GLY A 221 -7.97 -10.89 -16.36
N GLN A 222 -6.93 -11.67 -16.59
CA GLN A 222 -6.18 -12.42 -15.59
C GLN A 222 -4.69 -12.14 -15.80
N VAL A 223 -3.95 -12.04 -14.70
CA VAL A 223 -2.50 -11.79 -14.72
C VAL A 223 -1.76 -12.98 -14.13
N GLN A 224 -0.64 -13.32 -14.74
CA GLN A 224 0.31 -14.31 -14.24
C GLN A 224 1.73 -13.77 -14.44
N VAL A 225 2.63 -14.12 -13.53
CA VAL A 225 4.07 -13.84 -13.69
C VAL A 225 4.78 -15.16 -14.02
N GLU A 226 5.54 -15.18 -15.11
CA GLU A 226 6.29 -16.32 -15.63
C GLU A 226 7.76 -15.91 -15.78
N GLY A 227 8.57 -16.07 -14.73
CA GLY A 227 9.98 -15.68 -14.75
C GLY A 227 10.17 -14.17 -14.89
N ASP A 228 10.71 -13.73 -16.02
CA ASP A 228 10.92 -12.33 -16.40
C ASP A 228 9.81 -11.79 -17.31
N GLN A 229 8.66 -12.46 -17.34
CA GLN A 229 7.49 -12.05 -18.10
C GLN A 229 6.25 -11.87 -17.24
N ILE A 230 5.41 -10.92 -17.65
CA ILE A 230 4.04 -10.79 -17.19
C ILE A 230 3.14 -11.26 -18.33
N VAL A 231 2.29 -12.24 -18.06
CA VAL A 231 1.32 -12.77 -19.01
C VAL A 231 -0.07 -12.30 -18.60
N VAL A 232 -0.75 -11.61 -19.51
CA VAL A 232 -2.12 -11.13 -19.32
C VAL A 232 -3.03 -11.85 -20.31
N ARG A 233 -4.00 -12.57 -19.79
CA ARG A 233 -5.04 -13.24 -20.58
C ARG A 233 -6.35 -12.49 -20.39
N SER A 234 -7.01 -12.07 -21.46
CA SER A 234 -8.25 -11.30 -21.38
C SER A 234 -9.19 -11.62 -22.54
N VAL A 235 -10.33 -10.95 -22.59
CA VAL A 235 -11.21 -10.96 -23.77
C VAL A 235 -10.88 -9.74 -24.64
N ALA A 236 -10.90 -9.90 -25.96
CA ALA A 236 -10.78 -8.82 -26.92
C ALA A 236 -12.14 -8.16 -27.15
N TYR A 237 -12.14 -6.84 -27.33
CA TYR A 237 -13.32 -6.11 -27.82
C TYR A 237 -13.49 -6.30 -29.34
N ASP A 238 -13.73 -7.53 -29.78
CA ASP A 238 -14.15 -7.85 -31.14
C ASP A 238 -15.51 -8.55 -31.16
N ALA A 239 -16.12 -8.62 -32.35
CA ALA A 239 -17.45 -9.21 -32.53
C ALA A 239 -17.55 -10.66 -32.04
N ASN A 240 -16.43 -11.37 -32.03
CA ASN A 240 -16.33 -12.78 -31.67
C ASN A 240 -15.91 -13.00 -30.21
N LYS A 241 -15.65 -11.92 -29.45
CA LYS A 241 -15.14 -11.96 -28.07
C LYS A 241 -13.94 -12.91 -27.92
N ARG A 242 -13.04 -12.90 -28.89
CA ARG A 242 -11.86 -13.79 -28.88
C ARG A 242 -11.01 -13.54 -27.64
N ARG A 243 -10.34 -14.57 -27.15
CA ARG A 243 -9.37 -14.38 -26.06
C ARG A 243 -8.12 -13.72 -26.63
N ARG A 244 -7.54 -12.86 -25.81
CA ARG A 244 -6.29 -12.17 -26.06
C ARG A 244 -5.27 -12.62 -25.04
N THR A 245 -4.07 -12.94 -25.51
CA THR A 245 -2.90 -13.16 -24.66
C THR A 245 -1.84 -12.12 -24.97
N GLU A 246 -1.54 -11.29 -23.99
CA GLU A 246 -0.46 -10.31 -24.01
C GLU A 246 0.70 -10.80 -23.14
N ARG A 247 1.93 -10.69 -23.65
CA ARG A 247 3.15 -10.98 -22.89
C ARG A 247 3.97 -9.71 -22.80
N TYR A 248 4.35 -9.34 -21.59
CA TYR A 248 5.23 -8.22 -21.31
C TYR A 248 6.57 -8.74 -20.80
N TRP A 249 7.66 -8.18 -21.31
CA TRP A 249 9.02 -8.55 -20.94
C TRP A 249 9.63 -7.51 -19.99
N LEU A 250 10.31 -7.97 -18.94
CA LEU A 250 11.03 -7.13 -17.98
C LEU A 250 12.47 -6.92 -18.45
N SER A 251 12.89 -5.68 -18.69
CA SER A 251 14.25 -5.36 -19.15
C SER A 251 14.90 -4.24 -18.35
N MET A 252 16.22 -4.07 -18.48
CA MET A 252 16.97 -2.96 -17.88
C MET A 252 16.40 -1.57 -18.19
N SER A 253 15.66 -1.39 -19.28
CA SER A 253 15.11 -0.10 -19.71
C SER A 253 13.65 0.13 -19.31
N GLY A 254 12.97 -0.90 -18.79
CA GLY A 254 11.54 -0.84 -18.45
C GLY A 254 10.80 -2.12 -18.84
N VAL A 255 9.47 -2.02 -18.93
CA VAL A 255 8.58 -3.13 -19.26
C VAL A 255 7.98 -2.90 -20.64
N PHE A 256 8.05 -3.90 -21.51
CA PHE A 256 7.63 -3.79 -22.92
C PHE A 256 6.66 -4.88 -23.31
N LEU A 257 5.63 -4.52 -24.10
CA LEU A 257 4.77 -5.52 -24.73
C LEU A 257 5.58 -6.27 -25.79
N LEU A 258 5.77 -7.57 -25.59
CA LEU A 258 6.50 -8.46 -26.49
C LEU A 258 5.58 -9.01 -27.59
N THR A 259 4.43 -9.55 -27.19
CA THR A 259 3.43 -10.12 -28.10
C THR A 259 2.02 -9.80 -27.62
N SER A 260 1.11 -9.61 -28.57
CA SER A 260 -0.33 -9.59 -28.35
C SER A 260 -0.96 -10.51 -29.38
N THR A 261 -1.55 -11.61 -28.94
CA THR A 261 -2.11 -12.67 -29.80
C THR A 261 -3.59 -12.83 -29.52
N LEU A 262 -4.37 -13.14 -30.55
CA LEU A 262 -5.78 -13.49 -30.43
C LEU A 262 -5.95 -14.97 -30.74
N ASP A 263 -6.78 -15.67 -29.97
CA ASP A 263 -7.07 -17.08 -30.24
C ASP A 263 -7.61 -17.24 -31.68
N GLY A 264 -7.00 -18.17 -32.43
CA GLY A 264 -7.37 -18.46 -33.83
C GLY A 264 -6.59 -17.68 -34.90
N GLU A 265 -5.58 -16.90 -34.50
CA GLU A 265 -4.51 -16.34 -35.35
C GLU A 265 -3.21 -17.13 -35.18
#